data_AF-A0A453B6Y3-F1
#
_entry.id   AF-A0A453B6Y3-F1
#
_cell.length_a   1.000
_cell.length_b   1.000
_cell.length_c   1.000
_cell.angle_alpha   90.00
_cell.angle_beta   90.00
_cell.angle_gamma   90.00
#
_symmetry.space_group_name_H-M   'P 1'
#
loop_
_entity.id
_entity.type
_entity.pdbx_description
1 polymer ?
#
loop_
_entity_poly.entity_id
_entity_poly.type
_entity_poly.pdbx_seq_one_letter_code
_entity_poly.pdbx_strand_id
1 'polypeptide(L)'
;MWDVIHPKSGSNVGTVRKPRPPVLAAALSAWTFLLTTIGSWRINTDSWKEPIAFLSTLLGAEDRAVRMAAGEALALCFELNLLDISPSEDADDDTGVPGSSKGKLFLDMQALKAKIAGLASNLSAEAGGKGADKKNLSDQRDLFQRILDFVKYGECPEESMKIAGKRDVLRVASWSELIQLNFFKRFLGRGFLKHVQDNGLLQDIFNIKADKAETLSSNDKKIFRSGEEKGRALKLNKDRRLAQERKNAGMFDE
;
A
#
# COMPACT_ATOMS: atom_id res chain seq x y z
N MET A 1 13.54 -12.55 -7.71
CA MET A 1 13.42 -11.27 -6.97
C MET A 1 13.11 -11.52 -5.49
N TRP A 2 12.13 -12.37 -5.17
CA TRP A 2 11.85 -12.76 -3.78
C TRP A 2 13.07 -13.32 -3.04
N ASP A 3 13.90 -14.14 -3.67
CA ASP A 3 15.14 -14.66 -3.03
C ASP A 3 16.18 -13.59 -2.71
N VAL A 4 16.09 -12.40 -3.31
CA VAL A 4 16.95 -11.25 -2.93
C VAL A 4 16.43 -10.58 -1.66
N ILE A 5 15.10 -10.59 -1.46
CA ILE A 5 14.40 -10.00 -0.33
C ILE A 5 14.47 -10.95 0.88
N HIS A 6 14.20 -12.23 0.66
CA HIS A 6 14.23 -13.29 1.66
C HIS A 6 15.16 -14.42 1.18
N PRO A 7 16.48 -14.24 1.25
CA PRO A 7 17.41 -15.27 0.81
C PRO A 7 17.33 -16.47 1.76
N LYS A 8 16.92 -17.62 1.21
CA LYS A 8 16.83 -18.87 1.98
C LYS A 8 18.23 -19.30 2.40
N SER A 9 18.40 -19.63 3.68
CA SER A 9 19.63 -20.27 4.18
C SER A 9 19.74 -21.67 3.57
N GLY A 10 20.41 -21.80 2.43
CA GLY A 10 20.79 -23.11 1.89
C GLY A 10 21.83 -23.78 2.79
N SER A 11 21.75 -25.10 2.97
CA SER A 11 22.59 -25.86 3.91
C SER A 11 24.10 -25.81 3.61
N ASN A 12 24.53 -25.33 2.44
CA ASN A 12 25.93 -25.39 2.00
C ASN A 12 26.48 -24.10 1.35
N VAL A 13 25.88 -22.93 1.58
CA VAL A 13 26.41 -21.67 1.03
C VAL A 13 26.78 -20.74 2.17
N GLY A 14 28.05 -20.33 2.20
CA GLY A 14 28.62 -19.44 3.23
C GLY A 14 27.74 -18.22 3.50
N THR A 15 27.74 -17.76 4.76
CA THR A 15 26.96 -16.64 5.32
C THR A 15 26.21 -15.83 4.28
N VAL A 16 24.92 -16.12 4.10
CA VAL A 16 24.03 -15.37 3.22
C VAL A 16 24.11 -13.89 3.61
N ARG A 17 24.76 -13.08 2.78
CA ARG A 17 24.98 -11.66 3.06
C ARG A 17 23.64 -10.95 2.99
N LYS A 18 23.11 -10.54 4.14
CA LYS A 18 21.90 -9.73 4.22
C LYS A 18 22.05 -8.50 3.29
N PRO A 19 21.05 -8.20 2.45
CA PRO A 19 21.11 -7.04 1.56
C PRO A 19 21.25 -5.75 2.38
N ARG A 20 22.01 -4.79 1.86
CA ARG A 20 22.10 -3.45 2.46
C ARG A 20 20.71 -2.82 2.48
N PRO A 21 20.34 -2.01 3.49
CA PRO A 21 18.98 -1.49 3.61
C PRO A 21 18.43 -0.78 2.35
N PRO A 22 19.20 0.07 1.64
CA PRO A 22 18.72 0.69 0.41
C PRO A 22 18.43 -0.31 -0.72
N VAL A 23 19.22 -1.39 -0.79
CA VAL A 23 19.03 -2.47 -1.79
C VAL A 23 17.79 -3.28 -1.44
N LEU A 24 17.58 -3.59 -0.16
CA LEU A 24 16.40 -4.29 0.31
C LEU A 24 15.13 -3.48 0.05
N ALA A 25 15.14 -2.19 0.39
CA ALA A 25 14.02 -1.29 0.13
C ALA A 25 13.69 -1.20 -1.36
N ALA A 26 14.70 -1.03 -2.22
CA ALA A 26 14.50 -1.01 -3.67
C ALA A 26 13.98 -2.34 -4.23
N ALA A 27 14.50 -3.46 -3.74
CA ALA A 27 14.04 -4.79 -4.13
C ALA A 27 12.58 -5.02 -3.72
N LEU A 28 12.21 -4.65 -2.48
CA LEU A 28 10.83 -4.68 -2.00
C LEU A 28 9.92 -3.82 -2.87
N SER A 29 10.27 -2.55 -3.10
CA SER A 29 9.45 -1.67 -3.95
C SER A 29 9.29 -2.19 -5.37
N ALA A 30 10.33 -2.77 -5.97
CA ALA A 30 10.26 -3.38 -7.30
C ALA A 30 9.40 -4.64 -7.32
N TRP A 31 9.53 -5.50 -6.30
CA TRP A 31 8.72 -6.71 -6.18
C TRP A 31 7.25 -6.38 -5.97
N THR A 32 6.94 -5.43 -5.08
CA THR A 32 5.59 -4.94 -4.85
C THR A 32 5.00 -4.32 -6.11
N PHE A 33 5.76 -3.51 -6.85
CA PHE A 33 5.34 -2.96 -8.13
C PHE A 33 4.96 -4.05 -9.14
N LEU A 34 5.78 -5.10 -9.29
CA LEU A 34 5.44 -6.23 -10.16
C LEU A 34 4.17 -6.95 -9.69
N LEU A 35 4.01 -7.13 -8.38
CA LEU A 35 2.84 -7.78 -7.81
C LEU A 35 1.54 -7.03 -8.14
N THR A 36 1.56 -5.69 -8.30
CA THR A 36 0.38 -4.92 -8.73
C THR A 36 -0.15 -5.30 -10.13
N THR A 37 0.66 -5.98 -10.93
CA THR A 37 0.28 -6.41 -12.29
C THR A 37 -0.28 -7.82 -12.34
N ILE A 38 -0.19 -8.56 -11.23
CA ILE A 38 -0.70 -9.94 -11.12
C ILE A 38 -2.16 -9.87 -10.68
N GLY A 39 -3.07 -10.35 -11.53
CA GLY A 39 -4.49 -10.44 -11.16
C GLY A 39 -4.71 -11.42 -10.00
N SER A 40 -5.60 -11.06 -9.07
CA SER A 40 -5.93 -11.82 -7.85
C SER A 40 -6.24 -13.31 -8.09
N TRP A 41 -6.89 -13.64 -9.20
CA TRP A 41 -7.23 -15.00 -9.64
C TRP A 41 -6.05 -15.95 -9.90
N ARG A 42 -4.80 -15.45 -10.00
CA ARG A 42 -3.61 -16.28 -10.24
C ARG A 42 -2.83 -16.64 -8.97
N ILE A 43 -3.36 -16.29 -7.80
CA ILE A 43 -2.59 -16.35 -6.55
C ILE A 43 -3.07 -17.49 -5.67
N ASN A 44 -2.18 -18.46 -5.41
CA ASN A 44 -2.43 -19.51 -4.43
C ASN A 44 -2.21 -18.96 -3.01
N THR A 45 -3.30 -18.67 -2.29
CA THR A 45 -3.31 -18.06 -0.94
C THR A 45 -2.51 -18.88 0.09
N ASP A 46 -2.44 -20.20 -0.04
CA ASP A 46 -1.73 -21.07 0.90
C ASP A 46 -0.21 -20.80 0.93
N SER A 47 0.34 -20.23 -0.15
CA SER A 47 1.78 -19.93 -0.27
C SER A 47 2.18 -18.57 0.30
N TRP A 48 1.24 -17.74 0.77
CA TRP A 48 1.51 -16.35 1.17
C TRP A 48 1.74 -16.14 2.66
N LYS A 49 1.47 -17.14 3.49
CA LYS A 49 1.69 -17.03 4.93
C LYS A 49 3.14 -16.66 5.26
N GLU A 50 4.10 -17.38 4.69
CA GLU A 50 5.52 -17.15 4.95
C GLU A 50 5.99 -15.78 4.41
N PRO A 51 5.69 -15.39 3.16
CA PRO A 51 5.95 -14.04 2.67
C PRO A 51 5.38 -12.91 3.53
N ILE A 52 4.10 -13.00 3.93
CA ILE A 52 3.43 -11.96 4.71
C ILE A 52 4.01 -11.90 6.12
N ALA A 53 4.33 -13.06 6.72
CA ALA A 53 4.99 -13.12 8.02
C ALA A 53 6.36 -12.45 7.98
N PHE A 54 7.16 -12.72 6.93
CA PHE A 54 8.44 -12.08 6.72
C PHE A 54 8.31 -10.56 6.53
N LEU A 55 7.41 -10.11 5.65
CA LEU A 55 7.14 -8.67 5.44
C LEU A 55 6.71 -7.97 6.74
N SER A 56 5.91 -8.64 7.58
CA SER A 56 5.53 -8.12 8.92
C SER A 56 6.75 -7.89 9.81
N THR A 57 7.77 -8.75 9.76
CA THR A 57 9.02 -8.52 10.53
C THR A 57 9.78 -7.28 10.07
N LEU A 58 9.70 -6.93 8.79
CA LEU A 58 10.39 -5.77 8.22
C LEU A 58 9.78 -4.44 8.64
N LEU A 59 8.56 -4.42 9.19
CA LEU A 59 8.00 -3.24 9.83
C LEU A 59 8.79 -2.81 11.08
N GLY A 60 9.54 -3.73 11.69
CA GLY A 60 10.46 -3.45 12.80
C GLY A 60 11.90 -3.14 12.39
N ALA A 61 12.18 -2.97 11.09
CA ALA A 61 13.54 -2.66 10.63
C ALA A 61 14.01 -1.27 11.10
N GLU A 62 15.31 -1.12 11.39
CA GLU A 62 15.90 0.17 11.75
C GLU A 62 15.74 1.19 10.61
N ASP A 63 16.00 0.73 9.38
CA ASP A 63 15.91 1.56 8.19
C ASP A 63 14.46 1.86 7.82
N ARG A 64 14.18 3.14 7.69
CA ARG A 64 12.84 3.67 7.41
C ARG A 64 12.34 3.33 6.01
N ALA A 65 13.22 3.36 5.01
CA ALA A 65 12.83 3.04 3.64
C ALA A 65 12.42 1.57 3.52
N VAL A 66 13.10 0.68 4.26
CA VAL A 66 12.69 -0.74 4.38
C VAL A 66 11.31 -0.86 5.03
N ARG A 67 11.07 -0.16 6.15
CA ARG A 67 9.76 -0.16 6.82
C ARG A 67 8.64 0.31 5.88
N MET A 68 8.85 1.43 5.19
CA MET A 68 7.85 1.98 4.26
C MET A 68 7.59 1.04 3.07
N ALA A 69 8.64 0.49 2.46
CA ALA A 69 8.49 -0.45 1.35
C ALA A 69 7.77 -1.75 1.77
N ALA A 70 8.05 -2.26 2.97
CA ALA A 70 7.33 -3.41 3.53
C ALA A 70 5.86 -3.06 3.85
N GLY A 71 5.58 -1.84 4.31
CA GLY A 71 4.21 -1.33 4.52
C GLY A 71 3.41 -1.29 3.22
N GLU A 72 3.96 -0.71 2.14
CA GLU A 72 3.33 -0.71 0.81
C GLU A 72 3.07 -2.15 0.32
N ALA A 73 4.02 -3.06 0.53
CA ALA A 73 3.87 -4.48 0.17
C ALA A 73 2.72 -5.17 0.92
N LEU A 74 2.61 -4.95 2.22
CA LEU A 74 1.55 -5.51 3.04
C LEU A 74 0.18 -4.92 2.67
N ALA A 75 0.10 -3.62 2.42
CA ALA A 75 -1.13 -2.98 1.97
C ALA A 75 -1.66 -3.59 0.66
N LEU A 76 -0.77 -3.87 -0.29
CA LEU A 76 -1.11 -4.60 -1.51
C LEU A 76 -1.58 -6.04 -1.21
N CYS A 77 -0.96 -6.73 -0.25
CA CYS A 77 -1.41 -8.07 0.15
C CYS A 77 -2.82 -8.07 0.72
N PHE A 78 -3.20 -7.03 1.49
CA PHE A 78 -4.58 -6.82 1.93
C PHE A 78 -5.52 -6.54 0.76
N GLU A 79 -5.15 -5.66 -0.18
CA GLU A 79 -5.97 -5.35 -1.36
C GLU A 79 -6.22 -6.58 -2.26
N LEU A 80 -5.22 -7.46 -2.37
CA LEU A 80 -5.33 -8.71 -3.13
C LEU A 80 -6.02 -9.84 -2.34
N ASN A 81 -6.55 -9.56 -1.15
CA ASN A 81 -7.21 -10.53 -0.25
C ASN A 81 -6.31 -11.73 0.11
N LEU A 82 -4.98 -11.56 0.11
CA LEU A 82 -4.03 -12.66 0.36
C LEU A 82 -4.02 -13.12 1.82
N LEU A 83 -4.60 -12.32 2.71
CA LEU A 83 -4.77 -12.65 4.12
C LEU A 83 -6.19 -13.16 4.43
N ASP A 84 -7.11 -13.15 3.45
CA ASP A 84 -8.51 -13.58 3.64
C ASP A 84 -8.64 -15.04 3.21
N ILE A 85 -8.54 -15.93 4.20
CA ILE A 85 -8.70 -17.35 4.00
C ILE A 85 -10.09 -17.73 4.49
N SER A 86 -10.96 -18.20 3.60
CA SER A 86 -12.26 -18.71 4.03
C SER A 86 -12.08 -20.03 4.76
N PRO A 87 -12.69 -20.21 5.95
CA PRO A 87 -12.90 -21.55 6.48
C PRO A 87 -13.83 -22.26 5.51
N SER A 88 -13.36 -23.27 4.79
CA SER A 88 -14.22 -24.06 3.92
C SER A 88 -15.25 -24.81 4.78
N GLU A 89 -16.53 -24.71 4.43
CA GLU A 89 -17.62 -25.47 5.05
C GLU A 89 -17.58 -26.96 4.68
N ASP A 90 -16.75 -27.35 3.70
CA ASP A 90 -16.57 -28.74 3.25
C ASP A 90 -15.66 -29.57 4.18
N ALA A 91 -15.96 -29.56 5.48
CA ALA A 91 -15.44 -30.53 6.44
C ALA A 91 -16.54 -31.53 6.79
N ASP A 92 -17.09 -32.20 5.77
CA ASP A 92 -17.68 -33.53 5.92
C ASP A 92 -16.52 -34.53 5.84
N ASP A 93 -15.71 -34.59 6.91
CA ASP A 93 -14.75 -35.67 7.11
C ASP A 93 -15.04 -36.30 8.46
N ASP A 94 -15.64 -37.49 8.37
CA ASP A 94 -15.94 -38.48 9.40
C ASP A 94 -14.66 -39.07 10.04
N THR A 95 -13.60 -38.26 10.17
CA THR A 95 -12.41 -38.64 10.93
C THR A 95 -12.15 -37.58 11.99
N GLY A 96 -12.43 -37.93 13.25
CA GLY A 96 -12.35 -37.05 14.42
C GLY A 96 -10.93 -36.60 14.78
N VAL A 97 -10.22 -35.95 13.86
CA VAL A 97 -8.93 -35.31 14.09
C VAL A 97 -9.16 -33.83 14.40
N PRO A 98 -8.84 -33.35 15.61
CA PRO A 98 -8.96 -31.94 15.94
C PRO A 98 -7.92 -31.13 15.14
N GLY A 99 -8.40 -30.30 14.20
CA GLY A 99 -7.60 -29.25 13.55
C GLY A 99 -7.27 -29.52 12.08
N SER A 100 -8.23 -29.23 11.18
CA SER A 100 -7.93 -29.17 9.75
C SER A 100 -6.82 -28.16 9.48
N SER A 101 -5.87 -28.50 8.60
CA SER A 101 -4.73 -27.62 8.28
C SER A 101 -5.17 -26.22 7.79
N LYS A 102 -6.35 -26.12 7.18
CA LYS A 102 -6.98 -24.86 6.78
C LYS A 102 -7.49 -24.03 7.96
N GLY A 103 -8.12 -24.65 8.96
CA GLY A 103 -8.56 -23.96 10.18
C GLY A 103 -7.38 -23.35 10.95
N LYS A 104 -6.26 -24.09 11.03
CA LYS A 104 -5.01 -23.57 11.60
C LYS A 104 -4.45 -22.39 10.79
N LEU A 105 -4.43 -22.52 9.45
CA LEU A 105 -3.94 -21.47 8.56
C LEU A 105 -4.79 -20.18 8.67
N PHE A 106 -6.11 -20.31 8.80
CA PHE A 106 -7.02 -19.19 9.06
C PHE A 106 -6.67 -18.45 10.35
N LEU A 107 -6.54 -19.17 11.46
CA LEU A 107 -6.17 -18.58 12.76
C LEU A 107 -4.80 -17.89 12.70
N ASP A 108 -3.82 -18.54 12.04
CA ASP A 108 -2.48 -17.99 11.85
C ASP A 108 -2.52 -16.66 11.05
N MET A 109 -3.33 -16.58 9.99
CA MET A 109 -3.49 -15.34 9.21
C MET A 109 -4.22 -14.25 10.00
N GLN A 110 -5.25 -14.58 10.77
CA GLN A 110 -5.94 -13.60 11.63
C GLN A 110 -5.01 -13.02 12.69
N ALA A 111 -4.17 -13.86 13.32
CA ALA A 111 -3.14 -13.39 14.25
C ALA A 111 -2.12 -12.48 13.55
N LEU A 112 -1.76 -12.79 12.30
CA LEU A 112 -0.84 -11.98 11.51
C LEU A 112 -1.44 -10.62 11.13
N LYS A 113 -2.73 -10.56 10.76
CA LYS A 113 -3.45 -9.30 10.55
C LYS A 113 -3.41 -8.41 11.78
N ALA A 114 -3.73 -8.98 12.95
CA ALA A 114 -3.71 -8.25 14.22
C ALA A 114 -2.31 -7.71 14.55
N LYS A 115 -1.27 -8.53 14.34
CA LYS A 115 0.13 -8.12 14.51
C LYS A 115 0.51 -6.96 13.58
N ILE A 116 0.16 -7.05 12.29
CA ILE A 116 0.44 -5.99 11.31
C ILE A 116 -0.27 -4.69 11.70
N ALA A 117 -1.54 -4.76 12.12
CA ALA A 117 -2.29 -3.61 12.58
C ALA A 117 -1.64 -2.95 13.82
N GLY A 118 -1.19 -3.74 14.79
CA GLY A 118 -0.47 -3.22 15.96
C GLY A 118 0.85 -2.53 15.59
N LEU A 119 1.64 -3.13 14.71
CA LEU A 119 2.89 -2.54 14.21
C LEU A 119 2.65 -1.25 13.42
N ALA A 120 1.64 -1.24 12.55
CA ALA A 120 1.27 -0.05 11.80
C ALA A 120 0.80 1.09 12.71
N SER A 121 0.06 0.78 13.79
CA SER A 121 -0.36 1.76 14.82
C SER A 121 0.83 2.40 15.52
N ASN A 122 1.85 1.60 15.86
CA ASN A 122 3.06 2.12 16.47
C ASN A 122 3.84 3.04 15.50
N LEU A 123 3.91 2.66 14.21
CA LEU A 123 4.63 3.42 13.19
C LEU A 123 3.91 4.71 12.77
N SER A 124 2.57 4.76 12.86
CA SER A 124 1.79 5.98 12.62
C SER A 124 1.91 6.99 13.77
N ALA A 125 2.18 6.52 14.98
CA ALA A 125 2.37 7.33 16.19
C ALA A 125 3.83 7.60 16.56
N GLU A 126 4.81 7.02 15.84
CA GLU A 126 6.24 7.06 16.20
C GLU A 126 6.73 8.50 16.40
N ALA A 127 7.24 8.81 17.59
CA ALA A 127 7.80 10.12 17.92
C ALA A 127 9.11 10.37 17.15
N GLY A 128 9.38 11.63 16.82
CA GLY A 128 10.63 12.00 16.16
C GLY A 128 11.81 11.92 17.13
N GLY A 129 12.73 11.00 16.90
CA GLY A 129 14.00 10.96 17.62
C GLY A 129 14.82 12.25 17.40
N LYS A 130 15.71 12.57 18.34
CA LYS A 130 16.69 13.66 18.17
C LYS A 130 17.54 13.38 16.92
N GLY A 131 17.42 14.21 15.89
CA GLY A 131 18.19 14.10 14.64
C GLY A 131 17.49 13.35 13.49
N ALA A 132 16.25 12.90 13.65
CA ALA A 132 15.48 12.31 12.55
C ALA A 132 15.07 13.39 11.53
N ASP A 133 15.18 13.09 10.24
CA ASP A 133 14.70 13.96 9.16
C ASP A 133 13.17 14.12 9.29
N LYS A 134 12.74 15.29 9.74
CA LYS A 134 11.33 15.60 10.07
C LYS A 134 10.38 15.34 8.90
N LYS A 135 10.83 15.53 7.65
CA LYS A 135 10.00 15.30 6.46
C LYS A 135 9.75 13.82 6.27
N ASN A 136 10.82 13.03 6.28
CA ASN A 136 10.70 11.58 6.20
C ASN A 136 9.84 11.06 7.36
N LEU A 137 9.93 11.68 8.56
CA LEU A 137 9.08 11.36 9.71
C LEU A 137 7.57 11.46 9.40
N SER A 138 7.17 12.54 8.74
CA SER A 138 5.79 12.74 8.30
C SER A 138 5.35 11.66 7.31
N ASP A 139 6.17 11.38 6.31
CA ASP A 139 5.78 10.50 5.19
C ASP A 139 5.45 9.06 5.64
N GLN A 140 6.19 8.48 6.62
CA GLN A 140 5.81 7.17 7.19
C GLN A 140 4.55 7.29 8.04
N ARG A 141 4.41 8.33 8.87
CA ARG A 141 3.24 8.46 9.72
C ARG A 141 1.98 8.50 8.86
N ASP A 142 2.03 9.29 7.79
CA ASP A 142 0.97 9.40 6.79
C ASP A 142 0.74 8.06 6.06
N LEU A 143 1.80 7.37 5.62
CA LEU A 143 1.68 6.06 4.99
C LEU A 143 1.02 5.02 5.92
N PHE A 144 1.54 4.86 7.13
CA PHE A 144 1.03 3.85 8.06
C PHE A 144 -0.34 4.21 8.61
N GLN A 145 -0.69 5.49 8.72
CA GLN A 145 -2.06 5.89 9.01
C GLN A 145 -3.01 5.46 7.89
N ARG A 146 -2.64 5.65 6.61
CA ARG A 146 -3.45 5.17 5.47
C ARG A 146 -3.58 3.65 5.46
N ILE A 147 -2.51 2.92 5.80
CA ILE A 147 -2.55 1.45 5.92
C ILE A 147 -3.53 1.03 7.02
N LEU A 148 -3.50 1.69 8.18
CA LEU A 148 -4.44 1.41 9.28
C LEU A 148 -5.89 1.69 8.88
N ASP A 149 -6.14 2.82 8.22
CA ASP A 149 -7.48 3.18 7.76
C ASP A 149 -7.99 2.14 6.76
N PHE A 150 -7.12 1.68 5.86
CA PHE A 150 -7.45 0.62 4.91
C PHE A 150 -7.75 -0.72 5.62
N VAL A 151 -6.91 -1.15 6.55
CA VAL A 151 -7.10 -2.42 7.27
C VAL A 151 -8.36 -2.40 8.16
N LYS A 152 -8.70 -1.25 8.75
CA LYS A 152 -9.85 -1.12 9.66
C LYS A 152 -11.17 -0.87 8.94
N TYR A 153 -11.16 -0.05 7.89
CA TYR A 153 -12.36 0.49 7.26
C TYR A 153 -12.50 0.11 5.79
N GLY A 154 -11.51 -0.56 5.20
CA GLY A 154 -11.49 -0.88 3.76
C GLY A 154 -11.28 0.35 2.87
N GLU A 155 -10.92 1.50 3.42
CA GLU A 155 -10.78 2.74 2.66
C GLU A 155 -9.42 2.78 1.95
N CYS A 156 -9.43 2.62 0.62
CA CYS A 156 -8.22 2.84 -0.18
C CYS A 156 -7.89 4.34 -0.29
N PRO A 157 -6.60 4.70 -0.28
CA PRO A 157 -6.18 6.09 -0.45
C PRO A 157 -6.44 6.57 -1.89
N GLU A 158 -7.26 7.63 -2.03
CA GLU A 158 -7.42 8.33 -3.30
C GLU A 158 -6.38 9.45 -3.43
N GLU A 159 -5.63 9.50 -4.53
CA GLU A 159 -4.79 10.65 -4.89
C GLU A 159 -5.18 11.21 -6.25
N SER A 160 -5.09 12.53 -6.40
CA SER A 160 -5.30 13.19 -7.68
C SER A 160 -4.19 14.18 -7.95
N MET A 161 -3.68 14.18 -9.18
CA MET A 161 -2.68 15.15 -9.63
C MET A 161 -3.04 15.71 -11.00
N LYS A 162 -2.86 17.02 -11.16
CA LYS A 162 -3.07 17.70 -12.44
C LYS A 162 -1.89 17.42 -13.35
N ILE A 163 -2.17 16.98 -14.57
CA ILE A 163 -1.15 16.82 -15.60
C ILE A 163 -0.99 18.18 -16.26
N ALA A 164 0.19 18.79 -16.15
CA ALA A 164 0.44 20.10 -16.76
C ALA A 164 0.12 20.05 -18.27
N GLY A 165 -0.48 21.11 -18.81
CA GLY A 165 -0.80 21.19 -20.24
C GLY A 165 -2.01 20.37 -20.72
N LYS A 166 -2.58 19.47 -19.92
CA LYS A 166 -3.87 18.80 -20.19
C LYS A 166 -4.93 19.25 -19.17
N ARG A 167 -6.22 19.17 -19.51
CA ARG A 167 -7.32 19.32 -18.52
C ARG A 167 -7.42 18.11 -17.60
N ASP A 168 -6.76 17.03 -17.97
CA ASP A 168 -6.91 15.73 -17.32
C ASP A 168 -6.23 15.70 -15.95
N VAL A 169 -6.94 15.08 -15.02
CA VAL A 169 -6.48 14.81 -13.66
C VAL A 169 -6.20 13.32 -13.58
N LEU A 170 -4.94 12.96 -13.36
CA LEU A 170 -4.57 11.59 -13.01
C LEU A 170 -5.16 11.32 -11.63
N ARG A 171 -6.04 10.33 -11.54
CA ARG A 171 -6.64 9.85 -10.29
C ARG A 171 -6.22 8.41 -10.05
N VAL A 172 -5.86 8.10 -8.82
CA VAL A 172 -5.65 6.73 -8.34
C VAL A 172 -6.55 6.50 -7.14
N ALA A 173 -7.17 5.33 -7.06
CA ALA A 173 -8.17 4.96 -6.05
C ALA A 173 -7.90 3.60 -5.40
N SER A 174 -6.80 2.93 -5.75
CA SER A 174 -6.36 1.66 -5.15
C SER A 174 -4.90 1.73 -4.70
N TRP A 175 -4.50 0.81 -3.81
CA TRP A 175 -3.10 0.60 -3.43
C TRP A 175 -2.26 0.18 -4.63
N SER A 176 -2.77 -0.69 -5.50
CA SER A 176 -2.08 -1.09 -6.73
C SER A 176 -1.73 0.13 -7.59
N GLU A 177 -2.70 0.99 -7.89
CA GLU A 177 -2.49 2.21 -8.68
C GLU A 177 -1.57 3.21 -7.97
N LEU A 178 -1.71 3.37 -6.65
CA LEU A 178 -0.87 4.27 -5.86
C LEU A 178 0.60 3.81 -5.86
N ILE A 179 0.83 2.51 -5.69
CA ILE A 179 2.16 1.89 -5.75
C ILE A 179 2.77 2.06 -7.13
N GLN A 180 2.01 1.82 -8.20
CA GLN A 180 2.46 2.06 -9.58
C GLN A 180 2.83 3.54 -9.78
N LEU A 181 1.96 4.46 -9.37
CA LEU A 181 2.19 5.90 -9.46
C LEU A 181 3.48 6.32 -8.74
N ASN A 182 3.64 5.90 -7.49
CA ASN A 182 4.80 6.24 -6.68
C ASN A 182 6.08 5.60 -7.22
N PHE A 183 6.01 4.37 -7.73
CA PHE A 183 7.14 3.72 -8.38
C PHE A 183 7.60 4.49 -9.61
N PHE A 184 6.70 4.85 -10.53
CA PHE A 184 7.05 5.64 -11.72
C PHE A 184 7.53 7.05 -11.38
N LYS A 185 6.93 7.73 -10.39
CA LYS A 185 7.41 9.04 -9.91
C LYS A 185 8.87 8.95 -9.43
N ARG A 186 9.20 7.93 -8.66
CA ARG A 186 10.57 7.70 -8.15
C ARG A 186 11.54 7.32 -9.28
N PHE A 187 11.13 6.41 -10.15
CA PHE A 187 11.95 5.87 -11.24
C PHE A 187 12.26 6.90 -12.34
N LEU A 188 11.23 7.63 -12.80
CA LEU A 188 11.37 8.64 -13.85
C LEU A 188 11.81 10.01 -13.30
N GLY A 189 11.69 10.23 -12.00
CA GLY A 189 12.07 11.45 -11.31
C GLY A 189 11.45 12.69 -11.96
N ARG A 190 12.28 13.66 -12.32
CA ARG A 190 11.84 14.92 -12.96
C ARG A 190 11.18 14.69 -14.33
N GLY A 191 11.48 13.57 -15.00
CA GLY A 191 10.90 13.21 -16.29
C GLY A 191 9.48 12.64 -16.21
N PHE A 192 8.99 12.30 -15.01
CA PHE A 192 7.70 11.66 -14.82
C PHE A 192 6.55 12.40 -15.52
N LEU A 193 6.43 13.72 -15.32
CA LEU A 193 5.35 14.53 -15.92
C LEU A 193 5.36 14.50 -17.45
N LYS A 194 6.55 14.60 -18.06
CA LYS A 194 6.71 14.55 -19.51
C LYS A 194 6.29 13.19 -20.06
N HIS A 195 6.73 12.11 -19.40
CA HIS A 195 6.33 10.76 -19.80
C HIS A 195 4.82 10.54 -19.66
N VAL A 196 4.18 11.02 -18.59
CA VAL A 196 2.73 10.96 -18.46
C VAL A 196 2.00 11.72 -19.58
N GLN A 197 2.56 12.83 -20.06
CA GLN A 197 1.99 13.64 -21.15
C GLN A 197 2.16 13.03 -22.54
N ASP A 198 3.30 12.38 -22.78
CA ASP A 198 3.74 12.03 -24.14
C ASP A 198 3.80 10.51 -24.39
N ASN A 199 3.76 9.68 -23.34
CA ASN A 199 3.88 8.22 -23.45
C ASN A 199 2.50 7.55 -23.41
N GLY A 200 2.06 7.02 -24.56
CA GLY A 200 0.80 6.27 -24.68
C GLY A 200 0.68 5.11 -23.69
N LEU A 201 1.78 4.37 -23.42
CA LEU A 201 1.75 3.26 -22.47
C LEU A 201 1.42 3.72 -21.05
N LEU A 202 2.02 4.83 -20.58
CA LEU A 202 1.71 5.34 -19.24
C LEU A 202 0.31 5.93 -19.18
N GLN A 203 -0.17 6.50 -20.28
CA GLN A 203 -1.55 6.97 -20.37
C GLN A 203 -2.53 5.81 -20.27
N ASP A 204 -2.25 4.69 -20.94
CA ASP A 204 -3.06 3.49 -20.86
C ASP A 204 -3.02 2.88 -19.45
N ILE A 205 -1.83 2.74 -18.86
CA ILE A 205 -1.65 2.21 -17.49
C ILE A 205 -2.46 3.01 -16.46
N PHE A 206 -2.44 4.34 -16.55
CA PHE A 206 -3.16 5.22 -15.62
C PHE A 206 -4.56 5.62 -16.12
N ASN A 207 -5.03 5.03 -17.22
CA ASN A 207 -6.30 5.36 -17.88
C ASN A 207 -6.50 6.88 -18.09
N ILE A 208 -5.42 7.58 -18.41
CA ILE A 208 -5.39 9.01 -18.72
C ILE A 208 -5.87 9.15 -20.16
N LYS A 209 -7.18 9.16 -20.34
CA LYS A 209 -7.77 9.45 -21.65
C LYS A 209 -7.26 10.80 -22.13
N ALA A 210 -6.65 10.83 -23.31
CA ALA A 210 -6.40 12.09 -23.99
C ALA A 210 -7.76 12.67 -24.39
N ASP A 211 -8.21 13.71 -23.70
CA ASP A 211 -9.41 14.41 -24.12
C ASP A 211 -9.10 15.14 -25.43
N LYS A 212 -9.35 14.48 -26.57
CA LYS A 212 -9.56 15.15 -27.84
C LYS A 212 -10.95 15.80 -27.78
N ALA A 213 -11.14 16.74 -26.87
CA ALA A 213 -12.34 17.54 -26.77
C ALA A 213 -11.96 19.01 -26.62
N GLU A 214 -12.06 19.67 -27.76
CA GLU A 214 -12.56 21.02 -27.98
C GLU A 214 -12.64 21.96 -26.76
N THR A 215 -12.20 23.18 -27.00
CA THR A 215 -12.39 24.40 -26.21
C THR A 215 -13.66 24.44 -25.35
N LEU A 216 -13.63 23.86 -24.14
CA LEU A 216 -14.61 24.15 -23.09
C LEU A 216 -14.69 25.66 -22.85
N SER A 217 -15.93 26.15 -22.83
CA SER A 217 -16.30 27.53 -22.54
C SER A 217 -15.84 27.93 -21.14
N SER A 218 -15.60 29.23 -20.93
CA SER A 218 -15.15 29.78 -19.64
C SER A 218 -16.08 29.43 -18.47
N ASN A 219 -17.37 29.20 -18.73
CA ASN A 219 -18.34 28.78 -17.72
C ASN A 219 -18.14 27.32 -17.27
N ASP A 220 -17.84 26.41 -18.20
CA ASP A 220 -17.58 25.00 -17.87
C ASP A 220 -16.30 24.86 -17.04
N LYS A 221 -15.28 25.68 -17.33
CA LYS A 221 -14.06 25.76 -16.52
C LYS A 221 -14.37 26.22 -15.08
N LYS A 222 -15.34 27.12 -14.89
CA LYS A 222 -15.72 27.64 -13.56
C LYS A 222 -16.53 26.60 -12.77
N ILE A 223 -17.44 25.89 -13.44
CA ILE A 223 -18.24 24.82 -12.85
C ILE A 223 -17.34 23.64 -12.45
N PHE A 224 -16.41 23.23 -13.31
CA PHE A 224 -15.46 22.15 -13.01
C PHE A 224 -14.54 22.49 -11.84
N ARG A 225 -13.98 23.71 -11.80
CA ARG A 225 -13.16 24.19 -10.67
C ARG A 225 -13.95 24.22 -9.36
N SER A 226 -15.20 24.67 -9.40
CA SER A 226 -16.08 24.67 -8.23
C SER A 226 -16.37 23.25 -7.73
N GLY A 227 -16.55 22.28 -8.64
CA GLY A 227 -16.71 20.86 -8.31
C GLY A 227 -15.46 20.25 -7.67
N GLU A 228 -14.26 20.53 -8.22
CA GLU A 228 -12.99 20.10 -7.63
C GLU A 228 -12.76 20.69 -6.23
N GLU A 229 -13.05 21.98 -6.05
CA GLU A 229 -12.94 22.67 -4.75
C GLU A 229 -13.91 22.11 -3.73
N LYS A 230 -15.16 21.83 -4.12
CA LYS A 230 -16.14 21.15 -3.26
C LYS A 230 -15.69 19.75 -2.88
N GLY A 231 -15.16 18.97 -3.83
CA GLY A 231 -14.61 17.63 -3.56
C GLY A 231 -13.42 17.66 -2.58
N ARG A 232 -12.51 18.62 -2.76
CA ARG A 232 -11.39 18.83 -1.82
C ARG A 232 -11.87 19.25 -0.43
N ALA A 233 -12.86 20.15 -0.35
CA ALA A 233 -13.44 20.58 0.92
C ALA A 233 -14.15 19.43 1.64
N LEU A 234 -14.89 18.58 0.91
CA LEU A 234 -15.53 17.38 1.45
C LEU A 234 -14.50 16.39 1.97
N LYS A 235 -13.41 16.14 1.22
CA LYS A 235 -12.32 15.28 1.65
C LYS A 235 -11.64 15.81 2.91
N LEU A 236 -11.29 17.10 2.94
CA LEU A 236 -10.71 17.76 4.12
C LEU A 236 -11.65 17.72 5.34
N ASN A 237 -12.96 17.83 5.13
CA ASN A 237 -13.95 17.69 6.21
C ASN A 237 -14.02 16.25 6.72
N LYS A 238 -14.00 15.25 5.82
CA LYS A 238 -13.95 13.83 6.18
C LYS A 238 -12.67 13.51 6.97
N ASP A 239 -11.51 13.96 6.49
CA ASP A 239 -10.21 13.76 7.14
C ASP A 239 -10.20 14.39 8.54
N ARG A 240 -10.79 15.59 8.68
CA ARG A 240 -10.90 16.28 9.98
C ARG A 240 -11.82 15.53 10.95
N ARG A 241 -12.93 14.98 10.46
CA ARG A 241 -13.84 14.17 11.27
C ARG A 241 -13.13 12.90 11.77
N LEU A 242 -12.44 12.19 10.88
CA LEU A 242 -11.65 11.00 11.23
C LEU A 242 -10.54 11.34 12.23
N ALA A 243 -9.84 12.47 12.06
CA ALA A 243 -8.83 12.93 13.02
C ALA A 243 -9.43 13.22 14.41
N GLN A 244 -10.67 13.74 14.46
CA GLN A 244 -11.37 14.02 15.71
C GLN A 244 -11.88 12.75 16.40
N GLU A 245 -12.39 11.78 15.63
CA GLU A 245 -12.75 10.44 16.12
C GLU A 245 -11.53 9.72 16.72
N ARG A 246 -10.36 9.82 16.07
CA ARG A 246 -9.09 9.28 16.59
C ARG A 246 -8.69 9.91 17.93
N LYS A 247 -8.82 11.25 18.06
CA LYS A 247 -8.53 11.97 19.31
C LYS A 247 -9.46 11.54 20.44
N ASN A 248 -10.72 11.27 20.13
CA ASN A 248 -11.69 10.85 21.12
C ASN A 248 -11.46 9.40 21.55
N ALA A 249 -11.15 8.49 20.62
CA ALA A 249 -10.86 7.08 20.95
C ALA A 249 -9.65 6.94 21.88
N GLY A 250 -8.58 7.70 21.67
CA GLY A 250 -7.40 7.70 22.55
C GLY A 250 -7.62 8.33 23.93
N MET A 251 -8.78 8.94 24.19
CA MET A 251 -9.14 9.54 25.49
C MET A 251 -9.93 8.58 26.39
N PHE A 252 -10.35 7.42 25.87
CA PHE A 252 -11.10 6.39 26.60
C PHE A 252 -10.26 5.17 26.98
N ASP A 253 -8.98 5.14 26.59
CA ASP A 253 -8.01 4.07 26.89
C ASP A 253 -6.99 4.47 28.00
N GLU A 254 -7.23 5.55 28.75
CA GLU A 254 -6.51 5.96 29.98
C GLU A 254 -7.37 5.71 31.22
#